data_AF-A0A8C5D2K6-F1
#
_entry.id   AF-A0A8C5D2K6-F1
#
_cell.length_a   1.000
_cell.length_b   1.000
_cell.length_c   1.000
_cell.angle_alpha   90.00
_cell.angle_beta   90.00
_cell.angle_gamma   90.00
#
_symmetry.space_group_name_H-M   'P 1'
#
loop_
_entity.id
_entity.type
_entity.pdbx_description
1 polymer ?
#
loop_
_entity_poly.entity_id
_entity_poly.type
_entity_poly.pdbx_seq_one_letter_code
_entity_poly.pdbx_strand_id
1 'polypeptide(L)'
;MGLPTLEFSDSFLDSPEFRERLQCHEIELERTNRFIKDLIKDGNMLISALKSLSLAVQRFSQSLQEFQFECIGDTETDDEINIAQSLKEFSQLLSTMEEERRRLIQNADDVLISPLERFRKEQIGAVKEGKKQFDKETEKYYSVLEKHLSLSSRKKESHLQEADSQMGKDRQVFYDASLQYVFKIQEVQERKKFEFVEPLLAFLQGLFTFYHEGYELANEFQPYKQQLQFNLQNTRNNFESTRAEVERLMKRIRSSEADMKAPGCFTMEGFLYLQEKSTHTLTLSRCGLTLSIIKYHRGIIGSIIDSEMLHLRSCVRRKRESIDKRFCFDIEVVERHGVTTLQALSESNRRLWLEAMDGKEPVWPLCPFITSWLFRRIRCLSGSVFVEAWFLCVSESDDQGYRIRAVHALVYKLPEKNREMLDLLTDHLLKVSTHSVQNLMTVSNLGMIFGPTLMRSQEETVAAMMNIKFQNIVVEIMIENRDKVGALYSCEAEHSHELSFPQGAHFSNVCPSVEPGWLQATYNSRTGLIPDNYITYT
;
A
#
# COMPACT_ATOMS: atom_id res chain seq x y z
N MET A 1 45.34 -61.11 -10.61
CA MET A 1 46.68 -61.67 -10.35
C MET A 1 47.68 -60.53 -10.33
N GLY A 2 48.64 -60.54 -9.40
CA GLY A 2 49.68 -59.51 -9.32
C GLY A 2 50.66 -59.58 -10.50
N LEU A 3 51.51 -58.57 -10.64
CA LEU A 3 52.60 -58.59 -11.62
C LEU A 3 53.55 -59.75 -11.30
N PRO A 4 54.04 -60.48 -12.31
CA PRO A 4 55.00 -61.56 -12.09
C PRO A 4 56.34 -60.99 -11.61
N THR A 5 57.03 -61.70 -10.72
CA THR A 5 58.30 -61.22 -10.14
C THR A 5 59.39 -61.12 -11.23
N LEU A 6 60.16 -60.03 -11.18
CA LEU A 6 61.37 -59.87 -12.00
C LEU A 6 62.58 -60.23 -11.14
N GLU A 7 63.13 -61.43 -11.30
CA GLU A 7 64.35 -61.81 -10.61
C GLU A 7 65.59 -61.32 -11.38
N PHE A 8 66.58 -60.79 -10.67
CA PHE A 8 67.85 -60.38 -11.30
C PHE A 8 68.58 -61.57 -11.92
N SER A 9 68.45 -62.78 -11.37
CA SER A 9 69.06 -63.99 -11.93
C SER A 9 68.57 -64.31 -13.35
N ASP A 10 67.30 -64.00 -13.63
CA ASP A 10 66.69 -64.31 -14.93
C ASP A 10 67.17 -63.37 -16.03
N SER A 11 67.60 -62.17 -15.64
CA SER A 11 68.15 -61.16 -16.55
C SER A 11 69.50 -61.58 -17.17
N PHE A 12 70.22 -62.52 -16.54
CA PHE A 12 71.46 -63.11 -17.07
C PHE A 12 71.20 -64.12 -18.18
N LEU A 13 70.10 -64.87 -18.07
CA LEU A 13 69.71 -65.89 -19.04
C LEU A 13 69.00 -65.28 -20.26
N ASP A 14 68.36 -64.11 -20.07
CA ASP A 14 67.54 -63.43 -21.07
C ASP A 14 66.50 -64.37 -21.74
N SER A 15 65.83 -65.18 -20.92
CA SER A 15 64.91 -66.19 -21.44
C SER A 15 63.64 -65.56 -22.04
N PRO A 16 62.95 -66.24 -22.97
CA PRO A 16 61.67 -65.79 -23.49
C PRO A 16 60.63 -65.51 -22.38
N GLU A 17 60.62 -66.33 -21.33
CA GLU A 17 59.72 -66.14 -20.18
C GLU A 17 60.09 -64.90 -19.36
N PHE A 18 61.39 -64.59 -19.21
CA PHE A 18 61.83 -63.34 -18.59
C PHE A 18 61.36 -62.13 -19.41
N ARG A 19 61.52 -62.17 -20.74
CA ARG A 19 61.06 -61.12 -21.65
C ARG A 19 59.55 -60.91 -21.59
N GLU A 20 58.76 -61.98 -21.48
CA GLU A 20 57.31 -61.90 -21.30
C GLU A 20 56.95 -61.24 -19.95
N ARG A 21 57.61 -61.63 -18.85
CA ARG A 21 57.44 -60.97 -17.55
C ARG A 21 57.78 -59.49 -17.62
N LEU A 22 58.92 -59.14 -18.23
CA LEU A 22 59.36 -57.76 -18.42
C LEU A 22 58.32 -56.94 -19.19
N GLN A 23 57.79 -57.49 -20.29
CA GLN A 23 56.74 -56.86 -21.07
C GLN A 23 55.47 -56.59 -20.26
N CYS A 24 55.11 -57.49 -19.32
CA CYS A 24 53.96 -57.27 -18.45
C CYS A 24 54.14 -56.03 -17.56
N HIS A 25 55.33 -55.82 -17.02
CA HIS A 25 55.67 -54.62 -16.24
C HIS A 25 55.65 -53.35 -17.11
N GLU A 26 56.17 -53.41 -18.33
CA GLU A 26 56.14 -52.28 -19.27
C GLU A 26 54.71 -51.84 -19.61
N ILE A 27 53.83 -52.81 -19.89
CA ILE A 27 52.42 -52.55 -20.20
C ILE A 27 51.71 -51.89 -19.01
N GLU A 28 51.98 -52.36 -17.78
CA GLU A 28 51.41 -51.78 -16.58
C GLU A 28 51.90 -50.34 -16.34
N LEU A 29 53.19 -50.07 -16.53
CA LEU A 29 53.73 -48.72 -16.41
C LEU A 29 53.16 -47.76 -17.45
N GLU A 30 52.93 -48.20 -18.69
CA GLU A 30 52.26 -47.37 -19.69
C GLU A 30 50.79 -47.11 -19.37
N ARG A 31 50.08 -48.07 -18.76
CA ARG A 31 48.71 -47.86 -18.26
C ARG A 31 48.71 -46.84 -17.12
N THR A 32 49.62 -46.99 -16.17
CA THR A 32 49.81 -46.06 -15.04
C THR A 32 50.14 -44.65 -15.54
N ASN A 33 51.04 -44.50 -16.51
CA ASN A 33 51.37 -43.22 -17.13
C ASN A 33 50.15 -42.51 -17.75
N ARG A 34 49.29 -43.26 -18.47
CA ARG A 34 48.05 -42.70 -19.04
C ARG A 34 47.07 -42.29 -17.94
N PHE A 35 46.88 -43.15 -16.94
CA PHE A 35 45.99 -42.86 -15.82
C PHE A 35 46.41 -41.60 -15.07
N ILE A 36 47.70 -41.44 -14.75
CA ILE A 36 48.23 -40.24 -14.07
C ILE A 36 47.99 -38.99 -14.93
N LYS A 37 48.18 -39.08 -16.25
CA LYS A 37 47.94 -37.96 -17.15
C LYS A 37 46.47 -37.53 -17.14
N ASP A 38 45.53 -38.49 -17.14
CA ASP A 38 44.10 -38.20 -17.08
C ASP A 38 43.72 -37.63 -15.71
N LEU A 39 44.29 -38.16 -14.62
CA LEU A 39 44.08 -37.64 -13.26
C LEU A 39 44.58 -36.19 -13.11
N ILE A 40 45.74 -35.85 -13.67
CA ILE A 40 46.26 -34.47 -13.70
C ILE A 40 45.30 -33.56 -14.47
N LYS A 41 44.75 -34.02 -15.60
CA LYS A 41 43.78 -33.26 -16.39
C LYS A 41 42.52 -32.99 -15.56
N ASP A 42 41.96 -34.00 -14.92
CA ASP A 42 40.75 -33.87 -14.11
C ASP A 42 41.00 -33.00 -12.86
N GLY A 43 42.16 -33.13 -12.22
CA GLY A 43 42.59 -32.26 -11.11
C GLY A 43 42.68 -30.79 -11.52
N ASN A 44 43.24 -30.50 -12.69
CA ASN A 44 43.26 -29.14 -13.25
C ASN A 44 41.86 -28.60 -13.53
N MET A 45 40.95 -29.43 -14.05
CA MET A 45 39.55 -29.04 -14.26
C MET A 45 38.86 -28.71 -12.92
N LEU A 46 39.08 -29.52 -11.89
CA LEU A 46 38.59 -29.26 -10.54
C LEU A 46 39.11 -27.92 -9.98
N ILE A 47 40.42 -27.69 -10.06
CA ILE A 47 41.04 -26.42 -9.62
C ILE A 47 40.44 -25.23 -10.38
N SER A 48 40.22 -25.36 -11.70
CA SER A 48 39.60 -24.32 -12.51
C SER A 48 38.16 -24.02 -12.10
N ALA A 49 37.39 -25.06 -11.76
CA ALA A 49 36.02 -24.90 -11.26
C ALA A 49 36.00 -24.20 -9.90
N LEU A 50 36.90 -24.57 -8.99
CA LEU A 50 37.07 -23.92 -7.68
C LEU A 50 37.45 -22.44 -7.84
N LYS A 51 38.36 -22.10 -8.76
CA LYS A 51 38.71 -20.70 -9.10
C LYS A 51 37.50 -19.90 -9.59
N SER A 52 36.68 -20.51 -10.45
CA SER A 52 35.49 -19.87 -11.00
C SER A 52 34.44 -19.60 -9.93
N LEU A 53 34.21 -20.57 -9.03
CA LEU A 53 33.34 -20.39 -7.87
C LEU A 53 33.85 -19.27 -6.96
N SER A 54 35.14 -19.29 -6.64
CA SER A 54 35.76 -18.28 -5.76
C SER A 54 35.58 -16.86 -6.31
N LEU A 55 35.79 -16.67 -7.62
CA LEU A 55 35.55 -15.39 -8.28
C LEU A 55 34.08 -14.94 -8.22
N ALA A 56 33.14 -15.88 -8.42
CA ALA A 56 31.72 -15.56 -8.39
C ALA A 56 31.26 -15.11 -6.99
N VAL A 57 31.69 -15.81 -5.94
CA VAL A 57 31.36 -15.45 -4.55
C VAL A 57 32.01 -14.13 -4.16
N GLN A 58 33.27 -13.89 -4.56
CA GLN A 58 33.95 -12.62 -4.29
C GLN A 58 33.20 -11.43 -4.90
N ARG A 59 32.74 -11.54 -6.15
CA ARG A 59 31.94 -10.49 -6.81
C ARG A 59 30.60 -10.26 -6.12
N PHE A 60 29.94 -11.34 -5.70
CA PHE A 60 28.67 -11.23 -4.98
C PHE A 60 28.86 -10.55 -3.61
N SER A 61 29.87 -10.96 -2.85
CA SER A 61 30.25 -10.30 -1.59
C SER A 61 30.53 -8.82 -1.79
N GLN A 62 31.30 -8.44 -2.81
CA GLN A 62 31.56 -7.03 -3.11
C GLN A 62 30.27 -6.23 -3.39
N SER A 63 29.32 -6.83 -4.12
CA SER A 63 28.03 -6.18 -4.40
C SER A 63 27.21 -5.94 -3.12
N LEU A 64 27.30 -6.85 -2.14
CA LEU A 64 26.67 -6.68 -0.83
C LEU A 64 27.38 -5.61 0.01
N GLN A 65 28.71 -5.54 -0.06
CA GLN A 65 29.52 -4.57 0.67
C GLN A 65 29.28 -3.13 0.23
N GLU A 66 29.11 -2.92 -1.09
CA GLU A 66 28.97 -1.61 -1.72
C GLU A 66 27.53 -1.08 -1.68
N PHE A 67 26.56 -1.91 -1.27
CA PHE A 67 25.16 -1.50 -1.21
C PHE A 67 24.95 -0.34 -0.23
N GLN A 68 24.33 0.72 -0.72
CA GLN A 68 23.87 1.89 0.05
C GLN A 68 22.56 2.40 -0.57
N PHE A 69 21.66 2.94 0.27
CA PHE A 69 20.43 3.55 -0.23
C PHE A 69 20.73 4.95 -0.80
N GLU A 70 20.08 5.30 -1.91
CA GLU A 70 20.05 6.70 -2.37
C GLU A 70 19.12 7.49 -1.45
N CYS A 71 19.69 8.33 -0.58
CA CYS A 71 18.93 9.11 0.40
C CYS A 71 18.00 10.11 -0.29
N ILE A 72 16.69 10.05 0.02
CA ILE A 72 15.72 11.11 -0.31
C ILE A 72 15.63 12.04 0.92
N GLY A 73 16.67 12.86 1.15
CA GLY A 73 16.78 13.75 2.32
C GLY A 73 18.24 14.00 2.74
N ASP A 74 18.45 14.59 3.94
CA ASP A 74 19.78 14.91 4.47
C ASP A 74 20.46 13.75 5.22
N THR A 75 19.72 12.72 5.65
CA THR A 75 20.23 11.57 6.43
C THR A 75 19.46 10.27 6.14
N GLU A 76 20.13 9.11 6.19
CA GLU A 76 19.50 7.78 6.16
C GLU A 76 18.59 7.56 7.37
N THR A 77 17.52 6.79 7.19
CA THR A 77 16.69 6.30 8.29
C THR A 77 17.38 5.15 9.04
N ASP A 78 17.00 4.93 10.30
CA ASP A 78 17.53 3.82 11.09
C ASP A 78 17.31 2.45 10.40
N ASP A 79 16.20 2.27 9.69
CA ASP A 79 15.90 1.04 8.95
C ASP A 79 16.83 0.84 7.74
N GLU A 80 17.11 1.91 6.98
CA GLU A 80 18.06 1.88 5.85
C GLU A 80 19.48 1.53 6.33
N ILE A 81 19.92 2.15 7.43
CA ILE A 81 21.21 1.85 8.06
C ILE A 81 21.28 0.38 8.49
N ASN A 82 20.22 -0.12 9.13
CA ASN A 82 20.16 -1.52 9.59
C ASN A 82 20.20 -2.52 8.43
N ILE A 83 19.48 -2.25 7.34
CA ILE A 83 19.50 -3.11 6.13
C ILE A 83 20.90 -3.12 5.51
N ALA A 84 21.52 -1.95 5.31
CA ALA A 84 22.87 -1.86 4.76
C ALA A 84 23.89 -2.58 5.64
N GLN A 85 23.78 -2.44 6.97
CA GLN A 85 24.64 -3.16 7.90
C GLN A 85 24.47 -4.68 7.78
N SER A 86 23.24 -5.20 7.65
CA SER A 86 23.02 -6.64 7.45
C SER A 86 23.68 -7.17 6.19
N LEU A 87 23.66 -6.42 5.09
CA LEU A 87 24.34 -6.82 3.86
C LEU A 87 25.87 -6.82 4.01
N LYS A 88 26.43 -5.86 4.77
CA LYS A 88 27.87 -5.84 5.12
C LYS A 88 28.28 -7.05 5.96
N GLU A 89 27.48 -7.44 6.96
CA GLU A 89 27.74 -8.64 7.76
C GLU A 89 27.74 -9.92 6.90
N PHE A 90 26.79 -10.05 5.97
CA PHE A 90 26.76 -11.17 5.02
C PHE A 90 27.97 -11.17 4.08
N SER A 91 28.36 -9.99 3.58
CA SER A 91 29.55 -9.83 2.76
C SER A 91 30.81 -10.27 3.51
N GLN A 92 30.98 -9.85 4.75
CA GLN A 92 32.14 -10.20 5.57
C GLN A 92 32.25 -11.71 5.78
N LEU A 93 31.14 -12.38 6.11
CA LEU A 93 31.12 -13.85 6.24
C LEU A 93 31.55 -14.54 4.94
N LEU A 94 31.00 -14.12 3.80
CA LEU A 94 31.34 -14.67 2.49
C LEU A 94 32.82 -14.43 2.15
N SER A 95 33.32 -13.23 2.39
CA SER A 95 34.73 -12.86 2.14
C SER A 95 35.70 -13.70 2.95
N THR A 96 35.42 -13.94 4.24
CA THR A 96 36.25 -14.78 5.11
C THR A 96 36.26 -16.23 4.64
N MET A 97 35.09 -16.81 4.35
CA MET A 97 35.00 -18.18 3.80
C MET A 97 35.75 -18.31 2.48
N GLU A 98 35.72 -17.25 1.65
CA GLU A 98 36.38 -17.25 0.36
C GLU A 98 37.90 -17.15 0.46
N GLU A 99 38.41 -16.55 1.53
CA GLU A 99 39.84 -16.53 1.80
C GLU A 99 40.40 -17.93 2.11
N GLU A 100 39.65 -18.74 2.86
CA GLU A 100 40.01 -20.14 3.10
C GLU A 100 40.00 -20.96 1.81
N ARG A 101 39.01 -20.76 0.94
CA ARG A 101 38.99 -21.45 -0.36
C ARG A 101 40.16 -21.03 -1.24
N ARG A 102 40.54 -19.74 -1.23
CA ARG A 102 41.72 -19.26 -1.96
C ARG A 102 43.00 -19.93 -1.46
N ARG A 103 43.18 -20.10 -0.14
CA ARG A 103 44.32 -20.84 0.42
C ARG A 103 44.39 -22.27 -0.12
N LEU A 104 43.26 -22.99 -0.11
CA LEU A 104 43.15 -24.33 -0.69
C LEU A 104 43.54 -24.36 -2.17
N ILE A 105 42.98 -23.46 -2.97
CA ILE A 105 43.24 -23.38 -4.42
C ILE A 105 44.70 -23.06 -4.72
N GLN A 106 45.29 -22.12 -3.98
CA GLN A 106 46.66 -21.67 -4.22
C GLN A 106 47.68 -22.79 -3.95
N ASN A 107 47.42 -23.63 -2.95
CA ASN A 107 48.27 -24.77 -2.62
C ASN A 107 47.98 -26.02 -3.48
N ALA A 108 46.84 -26.07 -4.19
CA ALA A 108 46.42 -27.28 -4.90
C ALA A 108 47.38 -27.69 -6.04
N ASP A 109 48.00 -26.73 -6.72
CA ASP A 109 48.97 -27.06 -7.77
C ASP A 109 50.22 -27.73 -7.18
N ASP A 110 50.80 -27.11 -6.15
CA ASP A 110 52.02 -27.58 -5.49
C ASP A 110 51.83 -28.92 -4.76
N VAL A 111 50.63 -29.15 -4.21
CA VAL A 111 50.33 -30.33 -3.38
C VAL A 111 49.82 -31.52 -4.21
N LEU A 112 49.10 -31.27 -5.31
CA LEU A 112 48.49 -32.34 -6.12
C LEU A 112 49.09 -32.45 -7.52
N ILE A 113 49.09 -31.36 -8.29
CA ILE A 113 49.41 -31.40 -9.73
C ILE A 113 50.91 -31.58 -9.96
N SER A 114 51.71 -30.72 -9.37
CA SER A 114 53.16 -30.70 -9.52
C SER A 114 53.84 -32.02 -9.10
N PRO A 115 53.47 -32.67 -7.97
CA PRO A 115 54.01 -33.97 -7.60
C PRO A 115 53.65 -35.10 -8.58
N LEU A 116 52.41 -35.15 -9.05
CA LEU A 116 51.98 -36.15 -10.04
C LEU A 116 52.69 -35.96 -11.39
N GLU A 117 52.88 -34.70 -11.82
CA GLU A 117 53.67 -34.39 -13.00
C GLU A 117 55.13 -34.79 -12.84
N ARG A 118 55.72 -34.51 -11.68
CA ARG A 118 57.11 -34.87 -11.35
C ARG A 118 57.30 -36.38 -11.41
N PHE A 119 56.44 -37.14 -10.75
CA PHE A 119 56.48 -38.61 -10.78
C PHE A 119 56.44 -39.14 -12.22
N ARG A 120 55.54 -38.60 -13.04
CA ARG A 120 55.41 -39.00 -14.45
C ARG A 120 56.63 -38.65 -15.29
N LYS A 121 57.21 -37.47 -15.12
CA LYS A 121 58.36 -36.98 -15.91
C LYS A 121 59.66 -37.64 -15.47
N GLU A 122 59.91 -37.69 -14.16
CA GLU A 122 61.18 -38.14 -13.59
C GLU A 122 61.22 -39.65 -13.39
N GLN A 123 60.19 -40.24 -12.77
CA GLN A 123 60.21 -41.68 -12.45
C GLN A 123 59.86 -42.52 -13.68
N ILE A 124 58.67 -42.31 -14.25
CA ILE A 124 58.26 -43.08 -15.45
C ILE A 124 59.13 -42.72 -16.66
N GLY A 125 59.51 -41.44 -16.82
CA GLY A 125 60.41 -41.02 -17.89
C GLY A 125 61.79 -41.70 -17.80
N ALA A 126 62.36 -41.85 -16.60
CA ALA A 126 63.64 -42.54 -16.43
C ALA A 126 63.59 -44.02 -16.81
N VAL A 127 62.45 -44.71 -16.62
CA VAL A 127 62.25 -46.09 -17.09
C VAL A 127 62.19 -46.15 -18.61
N LYS A 128 61.55 -45.18 -19.29
CA LYS A 128 61.51 -45.12 -20.75
C LYS A 128 62.90 -44.92 -21.35
N GLU A 129 63.74 -44.07 -20.75
CA GLU A 129 65.13 -43.92 -21.17
C GLU A 129 65.96 -45.18 -20.85
N GLY A 130 65.71 -45.83 -19.69
CA GLY A 130 66.30 -47.12 -19.35
C GLY A 130 65.99 -48.21 -20.38
N LYS A 131 64.74 -48.27 -20.84
CA LYS A 131 64.30 -49.19 -21.90
C LYS A 131 65.06 -48.96 -23.19
N LYS A 132 65.14 -47.72 -23.67
CA LYS A 132 65.89 -47.38 -24.89
C LYS A 132 67.34 -47.83 -24.82
N GLN A 133 67.99 -47.65 -23.67
CA GLN A 133 69.36 -48.07 -23.47
C GLN A 133 69.48 -49.62 -23.46
N PHE A 134 68.56 -50.31 -22.79
CA PHE A 134 68.51 -51.77 -22.77
C PHE A 134 68.26 -52.37 -24.16
N ASP A 135 67.31 -51.83 -24.93
CA ASP A 135 67.00 -52.28 -26.29
C ASP A 135 68.22 -52.08 -27.21
N LYS A 136 68.89 -50.93 -27.11
CA LYS A 136 70.11 -50.62 -27.86
C LYS A 136 71.25 -51.60 -27.56
N GLU A 137 71.52 -51.90 -26.29
CA GLU A 137 72.57 -52.87 -25.95
C GLU A 137 72.15 -54.32 -26.27
N THR A 138 70.85 -54.63 -26.23
CA THR A 138 70.29 -55.91 -26.71
C THR A 138 70.61 -56.12 -28.19
N GLU A 139 70.28 -55.16 -29.05
CA GLU A 139 70.52 -55.24 -30.50
C GLU A 139 72.02 -55.39 -30.82
N LYS A 140 72.87 -54.60 -30.16
CA LYS A 140 74.32 -54.69 -30.33
C LYS A 140 74.86 -56.06 -29.93
N TYR A 141 74.46 -56.56 -28.75
CA TYR A 141 74.93 -57.83 -28.23
C TYR A 141 74.58 -58.99 -29.17
N TYR A 142 73.33 -59.08 -29.61
CA TYR A 142 72.93 -60.15 -30.52
C TYR A 142 73.59 -60.04 -31.91
N SER A 143 73.84 -58.82 -32.40
CA SER A 143 74.60 -58.62 -33.64
C SER A 143 76.06 -59.06 -33.52
N VAL A 144 76.71 -58.81 -32.38
CA VAL A 144 78.08 -59.28 -32.12
C VAL A 144 78.11 -60.80 -31.92
N LEU A 145 77.13 -61.35 -31.21
CA LEU A 145 76.99 -62.78 -30.97
C LEU A 145 76.85 -63.56 -32.29
N GLU A 146 76.02 -63.10 -33.22
CA GLU A 146 75.85 -63.74 -34.52
C GLU A 146 77.17 -63.78 -35.32
N LYS A 147 77.94 -62.68 -35.30
CA LYS A 147 79.25 -62.60 -35.94
C LYS A 147 80.27 -63.54 -35.27
N HIS A 148 80.24 -63.61 -33.95
CA HIS A 148 81.09 -64.50 -33.16
C HIS A 148 80.79 -65.98 -33.47
N LEU A 149 79.52 -66.37 -33.49
CA LEU A 149 79.08 -67.73 -33.82
C LEU A 149 79.37 -68.12 -35.27
N SER A 150 79.42 -67.15 -36.19
CA SER A 150 79.76 -67.37 -37.60
C SER A 150 81.26 -67.49 -37.87
N LEU A 151 82.10 -67.32 -36.85
CA LEU A 151 83.55 -67.36 -37.01
C LEU A 151 84.05 -68.80 -37.27
N SER A 152 84.87 -68.97 -38.32
CA SER A 152 85.37 -70.29 -38.69
C SER A 152 86.33 -70.86 -37.63
N SER A 153 86.10 -72.11 -37.22
CA SER A 153 86.98 -72.88 -36.33
C SER A 153 88.38 -73.14 -36.89
N ARG A 154 88.65 -72.81 -38.16
CA ARG A 154 89.97 -72.94 -38.80
C ARG A 154 90.86 -71.70 -38.60
N LYS A 155 90.37 -70.64 -37.95
CA LYS A 155 91.17 -69.45 -37.63
C LYS A 155 92.28 -69.79 -36.64
N LYS A 156 93.31 -68.94 -36.56
CA LYS A 156 94.38 -69.11 -35.57
C LYS A 156 93.80 -69.01 -34.17
N GLU A 157 94.30 -69.85 -33.26
CA GLU A 157 93.90 -69.89 -31.85
C GLU A 157 93.91 -68.50 -31.19
N SER A 158 94.93 -67.69 -31.47
CA SER A 158 95.03 -66.32 -30.93
C SER A 158 93.86 -65.41 -31.33
N HIS A 159 93.32 -65.57 -32.55
CA HIS A 159 92.15 -64.81 -33.01
C HIS A 159 90.85 -65.34 -32.40
N LEU A 160 90.76 -66.64 -32.13
CA LEU A 160 89.63 -67.24 -31.44
C LEU A 160 89.54 -66.71 -30.01
N GLN A 161 90.67 -66.73 -29.29
CA GLN A 161 90.76 -66.21 -27.92
C GLN A 161 90.47 -64.71 -27.81
N GLU A 162 90.89 -63.91 -28.80
CA GLU A 162 90.56 -62.49 -28.88
C GLU A 162 89.06 -62.28 -29.08
N ALA A 163 88.42 -63.05 -29.98
CA ALA A 163 86.99 -62.99 -30.22
C ALA A 163 86.18 -63.44 -28.98
N ASP A 164 86.61 -64.49 -28.26
CA ASP A 164 86.01 -64.94 -27.00
C ASP A 164 86.11 -63.86 -25.92
N SER A 165 87.28 -63.24 -25.80
CA SER A 165 87.52 -62.17 -24.83
C SER A 165 86.66 -60.93 -25.11
N GLN A 166 86.50 -60.57 -26.38
CA GLN A 166 85.63 -59.47 -26.78
C GLN A 166 84.16 -59.80 -26.53
N MET A 167 83.73 -61.03 -26.88
CA MET A 167 82.38 -61.52 -26.61
C MET A 167 82.04 -61.49 -25.12
N GLY A 168 82.98 -61.85 -24.25
CA GLY A 168 82.82 -61.73 -22.79
C GLY A 168 82.57 -60.30 -22.32
N LYS A 169 83.27 -59.31 -22.91
CA LYS A 169 83.06 -57.88 -22.59
C LYS A 169 81.71 -57.38 -23.07
N ASP A 170 81.33 -57.69 -24.31
CA ASP A 170 80.04 -57.27 -24.88
C ASP A 170 78.86 -57.92 -24.14
N ARG A 171 79.01 -59.17 -23.69
CA ARG A 171 78.05 -59.85 -22.80
C ARG A 171 77.89 -59.12 -21.47
N GLN A 172 78.99 -58.68 -20.86
CA GLN A 172 78.93 -57.95 -19.60
C GLN A 172 78.20 -56.61 -19.74
N VAL A 173 78.46 -55.86 -20.82
CA VAL A 173 77.77 -54.58 -21.09
C VAL A 173 76.25 -54.79 -21.25
N PHE A 174 75.84 -55.81 -22.00
CA PHE A 174 74.43 -56.17 -22.15
C PHE A 174 73.80 -56.54 -20.81
N TYR A 175 74.50 -57.38 -20.03
CA TYR A 175 74.02 -57.82 -18.73
C TYR A 175 73.86 -56.66 -17.74
N ASP A 176 74.83 -55.76 -17.67
CA ASP A 176 74.77 -54.57 -16.82
C ASP A 176 73.59 -53.67 -17.23
N ALA A 177 73.33 -53.50 -18.53
CA ALA A 177 72.18 -52.75 -19.03
C ALA A 177 70.84 -53.41 -18.64
N SER A 178 70.76 -54.75 -18.72
CA SER A 178 69.57 -55.53 -18.31
C SER A 178 69.29 -55.38 -16.81
N LEU A 179 70.32 -55.53 -15.97
CA LEU A 179 70.21 -55.35 -14.52
C LEU A 179 69.75 -53.94 -14.14
N GLN A 180 70.35 -52.92 -14.75
CA GLN A 180 69.94 -51.53 -14.52
C GLN A 180 68.50 -51.27 -14.93
N TYR A 181 68.05 -51.88 -16.02
CA TYR A 181 66.68 -51.72 -16.48
C TYR A 181 65.67 -52.39 -15.54
N VAL A 182 65.93 -53.64 -15.14
CA VAL A 182 65.10 -54.36 -14.15
C VAL A 182 65.05 -53.60 -12.82
N PHE A 183 66.20 -53.10 -12.34
CA PHE A 183 66.27 -52.29 -11.13
C PHE A 183 65.37 -51.05 -11.21
N LYS A 184 65.46 -50.30 -12.32
CA LYS A 184 64.63 -49.10 -12.52
C LYS A 184 63.13 -49.41 -12.54
N ILE A 185 62.72 -50.51 -13.18
CA ILE A 185 61.31 -50.94 -13.16
C ILE A 185 60.86 -51.21 -11.72
N GLN A 186 61.62 -52.01 -10.99
CA GLN A 186 61.29 -52.33 -9.60
C GLN A 186 61.23 -51.08 -8.72
N GLU A 187 62.19 -50.17 -8.87
CA GLU A 187 62.23 -48.89 -8.13
C GLU A 187 60.96 -48.07 -8.36
N VAL A 188 60.52 -47.90 -9.61
CA VAL A 188 59.29 -47.15 -9.91
C VAL A 188 58.05 -47.87 -9.38
N GLN A 189 58.00 -49.20 -9.41
CA GLN A 189 56.89 -49.96 -8.82
C GLN A 189 56.77 -49.75 -7.31
N GLU A 190 57.89 -49.64 -6.59
CA GLU A 190 57.91 -49.33 -5.17
C GLU A 190 57.56 -47.86 -4.90
N ARG A 191 58.16 -46.91 -5.64
CA ARG A 191 57.87 -45.47 -5.51
C ARG A 191 56.41 -45.13 -5.75
N LYS A 192 55.78 -45.78 -6.74
CA LYS A 192 54.36 -45.63 -7.06
C LYS A 192 53.45 -45.82 -5.83
N LYS A 193 53.83 -46.68 -4.88
CA LYS A 193 52.99 -47.02 -3.72
C LYS A 193 52.77 -45.83 -2.78
N PHE A 194 53.73 -44.90 -2.70
CA PHE A 194 53.66 -43.75 -1.79
C PHE A 194 53.60 -42.42 -2.55
N GLU A 195 54.45 -42.20 -3.56
CA GLU A 195 54.50 -40.92 -4.31
C GLU A 195 53.20 -40.63 -5.07
N PHE A 196 52.35 -41.64 -5.30
CA PHE A 196 51.03 -41.47 -5.93
C PHE A 196 49.91 -41.13 -4.94
N VAL A 197 49.97 -41.67 -3.71
CA VAL A 197 48.90 -41.55 -2.73
C VAL A 197 49.08 -40.31 -1.86
N GLU A 198 50.33 -39.93 -1.55
CA GLU A 198 50.65 -38.76 -0.73
C GLU A 198 50.07 -37.43 -1.28
N PRO A 199 50.16 -37.12 -2.59
CA PRO A 199 49.58 -35.89 -3.14
C PRO A 199 48.05 -35.83 -2.98
N LEU A 200 47.38 -36.98 -3.18
CA LEU A 200 45.92 -37.10 -3.03
C LEU A 200 45.50 -36.93 -1.57
N LEU A 201 46.22 -37.56 -0.65
CA LEU A 201 45.97 -37.43 0.78
C LEU A 201 46.13 -35.98 1.24
N ALA A 202 47.21 -35.31 0.82
CA ALA A 202 47.49 -33.94 1.19
C ALA A 202 46.43 -32.97 0.62
N PHE A 203 45.95 -33.18 -0.61
CA PHE A 203 44.84 -32.40 -1.17
C PHE A 203 43.53 -32.61 -0.41
N LEU A 204 43.20 -33.87 -0.06
CA LEU A 204 42.02 -34.19 0.74
C LEU A 204 42.09 -33.56 2.14
N GLN A 205 43.27 -33.54 2.76
CA GLN A 205 43.47 -32.85 4.04
C GLN A 205 43.16 -31.36 3.91
N GLY A 206 43.64 -30.71 2.84
CA GLY A 206 43.31 -29.31 2.57
C GLY A 206 41.80 -29.08 2.38
N LEU A 207 41.11 -29.99 1.68
CA LEU A 207 39.65 -29.94 1.55
C LEU A 207 38.95 -30.05 2.90
N PHE A 208 39.36 -31.00 3.76
CA PHE A 208 38.76 -31.17 5.08
C PHE A 208 39.01 -29.96 5.98
N THR A 209 40.21 -29.37 5.94
CA THR A 209 40.48 -28.10 6.64
C THR A 209 39.54 -27.00 6.15
N PHE A 210 39.38 -26.81 4.84
CA PHE A 210 38.43 -25.83 4.30
C PHE A 210 36.99 -26.03 4.80
N TYR A 211 36.49 -27.27 4.81
CA TYR A 211 35.15 -27.56 5.32
C TYR A 211 35.03 -27.34 6.82
N HIS A 212 36.08 -27.64 7.58
CA HIS A 212 36.11 -27.39 9.02
C HIS A 212 36.06 -25.89 9.33
N GLU A 213 36.87 -25.07 8.66
CA GLU A 213 36.82 -23.61 8.81
C GLU A 213 35.45 -23.05 8.43
N GLY A 214 34.83 -23.57 7.37
CA GLY A 214 33.46 -23.19 7.01
C GLY A 214 32.41 -23.52 8.09
N TYR A 215 32.61 -24.63 8.82
CA TYR A 215 31.75 -24.99 9.95
C TYR A 215 31.97 -24.07 11.15
N GLU A 216 33.22 -23.75 11.50
CA GLU A 216 33.53 -22.83 12.60
C GLU A 216 32.99 -21.42 12.31
N LEU A 217 33.19 -20.89 11.11
CA LEU A 217 32.61 -19.60 10.69
C LEU A 217 31.09 -19.59 10.79
N ALA A 218 30.43 -20.69 10.41
CA ALA A 218 28.98 -20.81 10.53
C ALA A 218 28.52 -20.79 12.00
N ASN A 219 29.31 -21.36 12.93
CA ASN A 219 29.03 -21.31 14.36
C ASN A 219 29.21 -19.90 14.93
N GLU A 220 30.30 -19.23 14.57
CA GLU A 220 30.56 -17.84 14.97
C GLU A 220 29.48 -16.88 14.47
N PHE A 221 28.90 -17.15 13.30
CA PHE A 221 27.81 -16.35 12.74
C PHE A 221 26.43 -16.63 13.37
N GLN A 222 26.25 -17.73 14.13
CA GLN A 222 24.93 -18.09 14.69
C GLN A 222 24.29 -17.02 15.57
N PRO A 223 25.00 -16.36 16.52
CA PRO A 223 24.40 -15.36 17.39
C PRO A 223 23.81 -14.19 16.59
N TYR A 224 24.57 -13.68 15.61
CA TYR A 224 24.10 -12.62 14.72
C TYR A 224 22.89 -13.06 13.91
N LYS A 225 22.92 -14.26 13.32
CA LYS A 225 21.79 -14.82 12.57
C LYS A 225 20.52 -14.88 13.42
N GLN A 226 20.61 -15.38 14.66
CA GLN A 226 19.46 -15.49 15.57
C GLN A 226 18.90 -14.11 15.91
N GLN A 227 19.78 -13.14 16.22
CA GLN A 227 19.37 -11.77 16.50
C GLN A 227 18.68 -11.13 15.30
N LEU A 228 19.24 -11.30 14.10
CA LEU A 228 18.66 -10.76 12.88
C LEU A 228 17.28 -11.39 12.59
N GLN A 229 17.13 -12.71 12.78
CA GLN A 229 15.84 -13.38 12.62
C GLN A 229 14.78 -12.84 13.59
N PHE A 230 15.14 -12.60 14.85
CA PHE A 230 14.26 -11.98 15.83
C PHE A 230 13.86 -10.56 15.41
N ASN A 231 14.83 -9.74 14.99
CA ASN A 231 14.58 -8.37 14.52
C ASN A 231 13.63 -8.35 13.32
N LEU A 232 13.87 -9.21 12.32
CA LEU A 232 13.01 -9.32 11.14
C LEU A 232 11.57 -9.74 11.49
N GLN A 233 11.41 -10.65 12.45
CA GLN A 233 10.08 -11.05 12.91
C GLN A 233 9.35 -9.89 13.60
N ASN A 234 10.06 -9.10 14.41
CA ASN A 234 9.49 -7.91 15.04
C ASN A 234 9.09 -6.86 14.00
N THR A 235 9.95 -6.57 13.02
CA THR A 235 9.63 -5.65 11.92
C THR A 235 8.39 -6.12 11.15
N ARG A 236 8.25 -7.42 10.91
CA ARG A 236 7.05 -8.00 10.26
C ARG A 236 5.79 -7.80 11.11
N ASN A 237 5.87 -8.06 12.40
CA ASN A 237 4.74 -7.88 13.32
C ASN A 237 4.33 -6.41 13.43
N ASN A 238 5.31 -5.51 13.49
CA ASN A 238 5.09 -4.05 13.52
C ASN A 238 4.39 -3.60 12.24
N PHE A 239 4.89 -4.02 11.07
CA PHE A 239 4.25 -3.73 9.78
C PHE A 239 2.80 -4.18 9.73
N GLU A 240 2.50 -5.41 10.17
CA GLU A 240 1.14 -5.95 10.19
C GLU A 240 0.20 -5.11 11.09
N SER A 241 0.69 -4.72 12.27
CA SER A 241 -0.05 -3.85 13.20
C SER A 241 -0.31 -2.46 12.60
N THR A 242 0.75 -1.80 12.11
CA THR A 242 0.67 -0.47 11.50
C THR A 242 -0.23 -0.49 10.26
N ARG A 243 -0.13 -1.53 9.41
CA ARG A 243 -1.00 -1.69 8.25
C ARG A 243 -2.47 -1.78 8.66
N ALA A 244 -2.79 -2.59 9.67
CA ALA A 244 -4.15 -2.73 10.16
C ALA A 244 -4.71 -1.41 10.72
N GLU A 245 -3.88 -0.62 11.41
CA GLU A 245 -4.25 0.70 11.92
C GLU A 245 -4.47 1.71 10.79
N VAL A 246 -3.56 1.77 9.81
CA VAL A 246 -3.68 2.63 8.63
C VAL A 246 -4.93 2.27 7.83
N GLU A 247 -5.23 0.98 7.65
CA GLU A 247 -6.46 0.54 6.99
C GLU A 247 -7.73 0.96 7.77
N ARG A 248 -7.71 0.85 9.09
CA ARG A 248 -8.82 1.32 9.94
C ARG A 248 -9.00 2.83 9.83
N LEU A 249 -7.91 3.59 9.87
CA LEU A 249 -7.93 5.05 9.68
C LEU A 249 -8.50 5.42 8.31
N MET A 250 -8.04 4.75 7.25
CA MET A 250 -8.54 4.95 5.89
C MET A 250 -10.06 4.66 5.81
N LYS A 251 -10.52 3.55 6.39
CA LYS A 251 -11.95 3.20 6.42
C LYS A 251 -12.76 4.26 7.18
N ARG A 252 -12.26 4.72 8.34
CA ARG A 252 -12.89 5.78 9.15
C ARG A 252 -13.01 7.09 8.38
N ILE A 253 -11.96 7.52 7.69
CA ILE A 253 -11.96 8.74 6.88
C ILE A 253 -12.96 8.62 5.72
N ARG A 254 -13.05 7.44 5.07
CA ARG A 254 -14.04 7.21 4.00
C ARG A 254 -15.49 7.25 4.46
N SER A 255 -15.76 6.81 5.69
CA SER A 255 -17.12 6.80 6.26
C SER A 255 -17.51 8.10 6.95
N SER A 256 -16.57 8.99 7.22
CA SER A 256 -16.87 10.29 7.81
C SER A 256 -17.51 11.20 6.77
N GLU A 257 -18.65 11.82 7.12
CA GLU A 257 -19.10 13.02 6.39
C GLU A 257 -18.01 14.09 6.47
N ALA A 258 -17.91 14.94 5.44
CA ALA A 258 -16.78 15.80 5.11
C ALA A 258 -16.33 16.85 6.16
N ASP A 259 -16.85 16.79 7.39
CA ASP A 259 -16.64 17.75 8.47
C ASP A 259 -15.53 17.36 9.47
N MET A 260 -14.87 16.20 9.32
CA MET A 260 -13.67 15.91 10.13
C MET A 260 -12.43 16.62 9.57
N LYS A 261 -12.26 17.88 9.94
CA LYS A 261 -10.97 18.58 9.80
C LYS A 261 -10.02 18.12 10.89
N ALA A 262 -8.84 17.63 10.50
CA ALA A 262 -7.74 17.43 11.44
C ALA A 262 -7.32 18.80 12.01
N PRO A 263 -6.87 18.88 13.28
CA PRO A 263 -6.32 20.12 13.83
C PRO A 263 -5.05 20.49 13.06
N GLY A 264 -5.15 21.49 12.18
CA GLY A 264 -4.04 22.07 11.43
C GLY A 264 -3.54 23.35 12.09
N CYS A 265 -2.36 23.82 11.66
CA CYS A 265 -1.81 25.12 12.05
C CYS A 265 -2.61 26.31 11.50
N PHE A 266 -3.53 26.06 10.58
CA PHE A 266 -4.32 27.07 9.87
C PHE A 266 -5.79 27.00 10.27
N THR A 267 -6.41 28.15 10.57
CA THR A 267 -7.85 28.23 10.88
C THR A 267 -8.71 27.70 9.72
N MET A 268 -8.28 27.94 8.48
CA MET A 268 -8.91 27.30 7.35
C MET A 268 -8.03 27.24 6.10
N GLU A 269 -7.86 26.04 5.59
CA GLU A 269 -7.29 25.72 4.28
C GLU A 269 -8.34 25.07 3.35
N GLY A 270 -8.15 25.21 2.03
CA GLY A 270 -8.98 24.61 1.00
C GLY A 270 -8.92 25.37 -0.33
N PHE A 271 -9.40 24.77 -1.41
CA PHE A 271 -9.34 25.36 -2.76
C PHE A 271 -10.39 26.47 -2.97
N LEU A 272 -9.96 27.60 -3.54
CA LEU A 272 -10.81 28.68 -4.04
C LEU A 272 -10.38 29.08 -5.45
N TYR A 273 -11.33 29.51 -6.28
CA TYR A 273 -11.04 30.03 -7.62
C TYR A 273 -10.95 31.56 -7.60
N LEU A 274 -9.82 32.09 -8.07
CA LEU A 274 -9.61 33.53 -8.30
C LEU A 274 -10.18 33.94 -9.66
N GLN A 275 -11.06 34.94 -9.70
CA GLN A 275 -11.69 35.42 -10.94
C GLN A 275 -10.79 36.39 -11.73
N GLU A 276 -9.57 35.97 -12.06
CA GLU A 276 -8.65 36.64 -12.98
C GLU A 276 -8.12 35.61 -13.97
N LYS A 277 -8.66 35.56 -15.20
CA LYS A 277 -8.26 34.81 -16.42
C LYS A 277 -7.54 33.43 -16.36
N SER A 278 -7.39 32.74 -15.22
CA SER A 278 -6.84 31.39 -15.10
C SER A 278 -7.33 30.68 -13.82
N THR A 279 -7.34 29.34 -13.85
CA THR A 279 -7.70 28.50 -12.70
C THR A 279 -6.58 28.53 -11.68
N HIS A 280 -6.75 29.31 -10.62
CA HIS A 280 -5.82 29.33 -9.49
C HIS A 280 -6.40 28.47 -8.37
N THR A 281 -5.55 27.63 -7.78
CA THR A 281 -5.77 27.08 -6.44
C THR A 281 -5.30 28.15 -5.45
N LEU A 282 -6.00 28.33 -4.33
CA LEU A 282 -5.57 29.19 -3.23
C LEU A 282 -5.64 28.32 -1.96
N THR A 283 -4.70 28.46 -1.03
CA THR A 283 -4.76 27.81 0.28
C THR A 283 -4.62 28.88 1.34
N LEU A 284 -5.71 29.18 2.07
CA LEU A 284 -5.64 30.21 3.10
C LEU A 284 -5.05 29.67 4.41
N SER A 285 -4.46 30.59 5.16
CA SER A 285 -3.83 30.35 6.46
C SER A 285 -4.09 31.59 7.33
N ARG A 286 -5.03 31.55 8.28
CA ARG A 286 -5.28 32.69 9.19
C ARG A 286 -4.35 32.61 10.41
N CYS A 287 -3.14 33.15 10.27
CA CYS A 287 -2.33 33.62 11.39
C CYS A 287 -2.43 35.15 11.41
N GLY A 288 -3.44 35.70 12.10
CA GLY A 288 -3.59 37.16 12.30
C GLY A 288 -3.96 37.98 11.06
N LEU A 289 -5.13 37.72 10.44
CA LEU A 289 -5.66 38.43 9.25
C LEU A 289 -4.79 38.38 7.98
N THR A 290 -3.66 37.69 8.01
CA THR A 290 -2.84 37.40 6.84
C THR A 290 -3.45 36.27 6.03
N LEU A 291 -3.42 36.39 4.70
CA LEU A 291 -3.85 35.40 3.72
C LEU A 291 -2.64 34.95 2.92
N SER A 292 -2.36 33.64 2.87
CA SER A 292 -1.40 33.09 1.91
C SER A 292 -2.13 32.62 0.65
N ILE A 293 -1.57 32.88 -0.52
CA ILE A 293 -2.09 32.46 -1.81
C ILE A 293 -0.98 31.70 -2.53
N ILE A 294 -1.19 30.41 -2.77
CA ILE A 294 -0.23 29.54 -3.46
C ILE A 294 -0.79 29.20 -4.84
N LYS A 295 -0.15 29.68 -5.91
CA LYS A 295 -0.61 29.44 -7.28
C LYS A 295 -0.10 28.09 -7.79
N TYR A 296 -1.03 27.22 -8.21
CA TYR A 296 -0.72 25.96 -8.88
C TYR A 296 -0.96 26.08 -10.38
N HIS A 297 0.05 25.72 -11.18
CA HIS A 297 -0.12 25.57 -12.64
C HIS A 297 -0.66 24.16 -12.96
N ARG A 298 -1.72 24.08 -13.77
CA ARG A 298 -2.18 22.79 -14.34
C ARG A 298 -1.07 22.21 -15.20
N GLY A 299 -0.42 21.15 -14.73
CA GLY A 299 0.58 20.38 -15.48
C GLY A 299 1.85 20.01 -14.72
N ILE A 300 2.17 20.68 -13.61
CA ILE A 300 3.33 20.36 -12.77
C ILE A 300 2.83 20.02 -11.37
N ILE A 301 2.72 18.72 -11.09
CA ILE A 301 2.43 18.21 -9.74
C ILE A 301 3.69 18.42 -8.91
N GLY A 302 3.64 19.24 -7.86
CA GLY A 302 4.59 19.20 -6.75
C GLY A 302 5.52 20.40 -6.53
N SER A 303 5.62 21.36 -7.46
CA SER A 303 6.42 22.58 -7.20
C SER A 303 5.51 23.76 -6.80
N ILE A 304 5.68 24.27 -5.57
CA ILE A 304 5.16 25.57 -5.16
C ILE A 304 6.00 26.62 -5.90
N ILE A 305 5.46 27.20 -6.96
CA ILE A 305 6.22 28.12 -7.83
C ILE A 305 6.10 29.56 -7.33
N ASP A 306 4.93 29.95 -6.82
CA ASP A 306 4.63 31.33 -6.43
C ASP A 306 3.68 31.34 -5.21
N SER A 307 4.13 31.95 -4.12
CA SER A 307 3.38 32.11 -2.87
C SER A 307 3.35 33.59 -2.50
N GLU A 308 2.16 34.16 -2.39
CA GLU A 308 1.94 35.56 -2.06
C GLU A 308 1.24 35.66 -0.71
N MET A 309 1.74 36.53 0.19
CA MET A 309 1.08 36.86 1.45
C MET A 309 0.38 38.22 1.34
N LEU A 310 -0.90 38.26 1.66
CA LEU A 310 -1.79 39.43 1.58
C LEU A 310 -2.46 39.70 2.92
N HIS A 311 -2.62 40.94 3.32
CA HIS A 311 -3.35 41.29 4.53
C HIS A 311 -4.81 41.61 4.21
N LEU A 312 -5.75 40.88 4.81
CA LEU A 312 -7.18 41.06 4.58
C LEU A 312 -7.67 42.36 5.22
N ARG A 313 -8.27 43.24 4.41
CA ARG A 313 -8.96 44.46 4.86
C ARG A 313 -10.45 44.23 5.07
N SER A 314 -11.12 43.60 4.11
CA SER A 314 -12.55 43.31 4.20
C SER A 314 -12.92 42.06 3.41
N CYS A 315 -13.98 41.37 3.84
CA CYS A 315 -14.54 40.21 3.16
C CYS A 315 -16.07 40.33 3.15
N VAL A 316 -16.71 40.22 1.98
CA VAL A 316 -18.17 40.44 1.84
C VAL A 316 -18.77 39.41 0.89
N ARG A 317 -19.91 38.82 1.27
CA ARG A 317 -20.65 37.93 0.37
C ARG A 317 -21.18 38.69 -0.83
N ARG A 318 -20.90 38.20 -2.04
CA ARG A 318 -21.40 38.78 -3.28
C ARG A 318 -22.87 38.38 -3.53
N LYS A 319 -23.68 39.30 -4.08
CA LYS A 319 -25.11 39.07 -4.38
C LYS A 319 -25.27 38.13 -5.58
N ARG A 320 -26.26 37.22 -5.52
CA ARG A 320 -26.54 36.23 -6.58
C ARG A 320 -26.80 36.86 -7.95
N GLU A 321 -27.33 38.06 -7.98
CA GLU A 321 -27.71 38.78 -9.20
C GLU A 321 -26.55 39.59 -9.81
N SER A 322 -25.41 39.69 -9.13
CA SER A 322 -24.30 40.57 -9.56
C SER A 322 -23.31 39.93 -10.54
N ILE A 323 -23.22 38.59 -10.56
CA ILE A 323 -22.42 37.80 -11.52
C ILE A 323 -23.08 36.44 -11.75
N ASP A 324 -22.99 35.88 -12.95
CA ASP A 324 -23.50 34.53 -13.27
C ASP A 324 -22.56 33.42 -12.78
N LYS A 325 -22.24 33.42 -11.48
CA LYS A 325 -21.40 32.42 -10.81
C LYS A 325 -21.90 32.12 -9.40
N ARG A 326 -21.81 30.86 -8.99
CA ARG A 326 -22.26 30.38 -7.68
C ARG A 326 -21.13 30.44 -6.65
N PHE A 327 -21.50 30.71 -5.40
CA PHE A 327 -20.66 30.65 -4.21
C PHE A 327 -19.53 31.68 -4.13
N CYS A 328 -19.75 32.87 -4.69
CA CYS A 328 -18.74 33.92 -4.74
C CYS A 328 -18.79 34.87 -3.55
N PHE A 329 -17.63 35.39 -3.18
CA PHE A 329 -17.45 36.46 -2.21
C PHE A 329 -16.27 37.34 -2.63
N ASP A 330 -16.27 38.55 -2.10
CA ASP A 330 -15.32 39.59 -2.43
C ASP A 330 -14.40 39.83 -1.27
N ILE A 331 -13.12 39.97 -1.56
CA ILE A 331 -12.12 40.40 -0.59
C ILE A 331 -11.46 41.69 -1.04
N GLU A 332 -11.12 42.53 -0.08
CA GLU A 332 -10.18 43.63 -0.25
C GLU A 332 -8.97 43.35 0.61
N VAL A 333 -7.79 43.56 0.04
CA VAL A 333 -6.50 43.37 0.71
C VAL A 333 -5.75 44.69 0.78
N VAL A 334 -4.81 44.82 1.71
CA VAL A 334 -4.07 46.07 1.94
C VAL A 334 -3.13 46.37 0.77
N GLU A 335 -2.56 45.34 0.14
CA GLU A 335 -1.53 45.44 -0.88
C GLU A 335 -2.08 45.80 -2.26
N ARG A 336 -3.37 45.56 -2.52
CA ARG A 336 -3.98 45.73 -3.84
C ARG A 336 -5.13 46.74 -3.78
N HIS A 337 -5.17 47.63 -4.77
CA HIS A 337 -6.26 48.58 -4.93
C HIS A 337 -7.38 47.94 -5.77
N GLY A 338 -8.48 47.55 -5.11
CA GLY A 338 -9.65 46.99 -5.77
C GLY A 338 -10.19 45.75 -5.08
N VAL A 339 -11.41 45.37 -5.48
CA VAL A 339 -12.10 44.20 -4.96
C VAL A 339 -11.69 42.96 -5.76
N THR A 340 -11.23 41.92 -5.08
CA THR A 340 -10.89 40.63 -5.67
C THR A 340 -12.01 39.62 -5.42
N THR A 341 -12.58 39.05 -6.49
CA THR A 341 -13.66 38.06 -6.36
C THR A 341 -13.10 36.64 -6.30
N LEU A 342 -13.48 35.93 -5.24
CA LEU A 342 -13.16 34.53 -4.98
C LEU A 342 -14.41 33.67 -5.10
N GLN A 343 -14.26 32.45 -5.61
CA GLN A 343 -15.34 31.48 -5.76
C GLN A 343 -15.03 30.19 -4.98
N ALA A 344 -15.92 29.85 -4.06
CA ALA A 344 -15.86 28.61 -3.28
C ALA A 344 -16.47 27.41 -4.02
N LEU A 345 -16.15 26.20 -3.56
CA LEU A 345 -16.61 24.95 -4.18
C LEU A 345 -18.09 24.62 -3.90
N SER A 346 -18.61 25.08 -2.76
CA SER A 346 -19.99 24.83 -2.33
C SER A 346 -20.49 25.95 -1.41
N GLU A 347 -21.80 25.98 -1.15
CA GLU A 347 -22.41 26.96 -0.24
C GLU A 347 -21.90 26.80 1.21
N SER A 348 -21.77 25.55 1.68
CA SER A 348 -21.21 25.25 2.99
C SER A 348 -19.75 25.68 3.08
N ASN A 349 -18.94 25.39 2.04
CA ASN A 349 -17.56 25.82 1.96
C ASN A 349 -17.44 27.35 1.96
N ARG A 350 -18.26 28.06 1.18
CA ARG A 350 -18.32 29.54 1.19
C ARG A 350 -18.66 30.11 2.57
N ARG A 351 -19.57 29.49 3.30
CA ARG A 351 -19.95 29.93 4.66
C ARG A 351 -18.76 29.83 5.61
N LEU A 352 -18.04 28.70 5.58
CA LEU A 352 -16.80 28.53 6.34
C LEU A 352 -15.74 29.57 5.95
N TRP A 353 -15.66 29.93 4.66
CA TRP A 353 -14.77 30.99 4.16
C TRP A 353 -15.09 32.37 4.70
N LEU A 354 -16.36 32.75 4.70
CA LEU A 354 -16.77 34.00 5.32
C LEU A 354 -16.54 33.98 6.83
N GLU A 355 -16.87 32.90 7.52
CA GLU A 355 -16.67 32.79 8.97
C GLU A 355 -15.19 32.90 9.34
N ALA A 356 -14.30 32.20 8.61
CA ALA A 356 -12.86 32.28 8.84
C ALA A 356 -12.28 33.68 8.56
N MET A 357 -12.85 34.41 7.59
CA MET A 357 -12.40 35.75 7.15
C MET A 357 -13.18 36.91 7.80
N ASP A 358 -13.99 36.66 8.84
CA ASP A 358 -14.88 37.67 9.47
C ASP A 358 -15.77 38.42 8.46
N GLY A 359 -16.25 37.68 7.46
CA GLY A 359 -16.97 38.19 6.30
C GLY A 359 -18.40 38.62 6.60
N LYS A 360 -18.86 39.67 5.92
CA LYS A 360 -20.18 40.28 6.13
C LYS A 360 -21.21 39.86 5.07
N GLU A 361 -22.48 39.76 5.47
CA GLU A 361 -23.61 39.64 4.56
C GLU A 361 -23.92 41.00 3.89
N PRO A 362 -24.43 41.03 2.64
CA PRO A 362 -24.82 42.27 1.99
C PRO A 362 -26.02 42.90 2.72
N VAL A 363 -25.96 44.21 2.96
CA VAL A 363 -27.02 44.97 3.63
C VAL A 363 -28.27 45.02 2.74
N TRP A 364 -29.44 44.67 3.29
CA TRP A 364 -30.75 44.71 2.62
C TRP A 364 -31.61 45.86 3.17
N PRO A 365 -32.35 46.61 2.33
CA PRO A 365 -33.46 47.44 2.80
C PRO A 365 -34.60 46.54 3.32
N LEU A 366 -35.04 46.77 4.56
CA LEU A 366 -36.03 45.97 5.29
C LEU A 366 -37.45 46.08 4.68
N CYS A 367 -38.01 44.99 4.12
CA CYS A 367 -39.47 44.78 4.00
C CYS A 367 -39.99 43.39 3.52
N PRO A 368 -39.29 42.24 3.71
CA PRO A 368 -39.99 40.94 3.70
C PRO A 368 -39.71 40.03 4.92
N PHE A 369 -39.09 40.53 5.99
CA PHE A 369 -38.55 39.66 7.05
C PHE A 369 -39.60 39.10 8.04
N ILE A 370 -40.71 39.80 8.31
CA ILE A 370 -41.72 39.30 9.27
C ILE A 370 -42.47 38.09 8.68
N THR A 371 -42.81 38.14 7.38
CA THR A 371 -43.45 37.01 6.70
C THR A 371 -42.49 35.84 6.52
N SER A 372 -41.24 36.09 6.11
CA SER A 372 -40.24 35.02 5.90
C SER A 372 -39.82 34.30 7.19
N TRP A 373 -39.75 34.97 8.34
CA TRP A 373 -39.36 34.35 9.60
C TRP A 373 -40.46 33.40 10.12
N LEU A 374 -41.71 33.83 10.06
CA LEU A 374 -42.88 33.02 10.40
C LEU A 374 -43.01 31.82 9.46
N PHE A 375 -42.80 32.04 8.15
CA PHE A 375 -42.79 31.00 7.12
C PHE A 375 -41.72 29.92 7.37
N ARG A 376 -40.53 30.32 7.81
CA ARG A 376 -39.42 29.42 8.09
C ARG A 376 -39.63 28.63 9.39
N ARG A 377 -40.29 29.24 10.39
CA ARG A 377 -40.65 28.59 11.66
C ARG A 377 -41.73 27.52 11.46
N ILE A 378 -42.79 27.82 10.68
CA ILE A 378 -43.86 26.86 10.37
C ILE A 378 -43.31 25.68 9.55
N ARG A 379 -42.42 25.94 8.57
CA ARG A 379 -41.76 24.88 7.78
C ARG A 379 -40.82 23.96 8.58
N CYS A 380 -40.39 24.37 9.78
CA CYS A 380 -39.51 23.58 10.64
C CYS A 380 -40.26 22.74 11.69
N LEU A 381 -41.59 22.84 11.79
CA LEU A 381 -42.40 21.92 12.59
C LEU A 381 -42.50 20.59 11.83
N SER A 382 -42.02 19.51 12.42
CA SER A 382 -41.98 18.18 11.81
C SER A 382 -43.40 17.63 11.59
N GLY A 383 -43.84 17.54 10.34
CA GLY A 383 -45.17 17.03 9.95
C GLY A 383 -46.13 18.14 9.53
N SER A 384 -46.96 17.87 8.52
CA SER A 384 -48.07 18.78 8.16
C SER A 384 -48.92 19.02 9.40
N VAL A 385 -49.21 20.29 9.71
CA VAL A 385 -50.06 20.65 10.87
C VAL A 385 -51.47 20.04 10.72
N PHE A 386 -51.87 19.75 9.47
CA PHE A 386 -53.17 19.23 9.07
C PHE A 386 -53.07 17.84 8.44
N VAL A 387 -54.05 16.97 8.72
CA VAL A 387 -54.30 15.74 7.95
C VAL A 387 -55.04 16.14 6.67
N GLU A 388 -54.27 16.36 5.60
CA GLU A 388 -54.73 16.97 4.34
C GLU A 388 -56.02 16.35 3.78
N ALA A 389 -56.16 15.03 3.85
CA ALA A 389 -57.29 14.29 3.28
C ALA A 389 -58.65 14.65 3.91
N TRP A 390 -58.71 15.00 5.19
CA TRP A 390 -59.99 15.27 5.88
C TRP A 390 -60.52 16.67 5.57
N PHE A 391 -59.63 17.66 5.51
CA PHE A 391 -59.99 19.05 5.23
C PHE A 391 -60.38 19.27 3.76
N LEU A 392 -59.75 18.52 2.84
CA LEU A 392 -60.11 18.56 1.41
C LEU A 392 -61.49 17.95 1.15
N CYS A 393 -61.79 16.77 1.70
CA CYS A 393 -63.06 16.08 1.47
C CYS A 393 -64.28 16.91 1.93
N VAL A 394 -64.11 17.69 3.02
CA VAL A 394 -65.17 18.59 3.51
C VAL A 394 -65.35 19.81 2.61
N SER A 395 -64.26 20.37 2.07
CA SER A 395 -64.30 21.61 1.29
C SER A 395 -64.80 21.42 -0.16
N GLU A 396 -64.94 20.17 -0.60
CA GLU A 396 -65.58 19.78 -1.88
C GLU A 396 -67.12 19.82 -1.86
N SER A 397 -67.76 19.97 -0.69
CA SER A 397 -69.23 20.03 -0.59
C SER A 397 -69.82 21.35 -1.13
N ASP A 398 -70.93 21.28 -1.86
CA ASP A 398 -71.65 22.44 -2.40
C ASP A 398 -72.40 23.26 -1.32
N ASP A 399 -72.61 22.70 -0.12
CA ASP A 399 -73.27 23.40 1.00
C ASP A 399 -72.24 24.21 1.83
N GLN A 400 -72.32 25.53 1.72
CA GLN A 400 -71.48 26.47 2.47
C GLN A 400 -71.63 26.32 4.00
N GLY A 401 -72.84 26.11 4.51
CA GLY A 401 -73.08 25.94 5.95
C GLY A 401 -72.49 24.62 6.46
N TYR A 402 -72.56 23.55 5.65
CA TYR A 402 -71.89 22.28 5.96
C TYR A 402 -70.36 22.44 6.02
N ARG A 403 -69.75 23.13 5.03
CA ARG A 403 -68.29 23.36 4.98
C ARG A 403 -67.78 24.05 6.24
N ILE A 404 -68.44 25.12 6.66
CA ILE A 404 -68.06 25.87 7.87
C ILE A 404 -68.09 24.96 9.10
N ARG A 405 -69.23 24.26 9.34
CA ARG A 405 -69.38 23.35 10.49
C ARG A 405 -68.33 22.25 10.51
N ALA A 406 -68.09 21.63 9.37
CA ALA A 406 -67.18 20.50 9.28
C ALA A 406 -65.70 20.92 9.34
N VAL A 407 -65.31 22.09 8.81
CA VAL A 407 -63.97 22.66 9.01
C VAL A 407 -63.72 22.97 10.49
N HIS A 408 -64.68 23.60 11.18
CA HIS A 408 -64.55 23.85 12.62
C HIS A 408 -64.42 22.54 13.43
N ALA A 409 -65.26 21.54 13.15
CA ALA A 409 -65.17 20.23 13.81
C ALA A 409 -63.82 19.54 13.59
N LEU A 410 -63.22 19.69 12.40
CA LEU A 410 -61.90 19.16 12.09
C LEU A 410 -60.77 19.92 12.79
N VAL A 411 -60.85 21.26 12.87
CA VAL A 411 -59.90 22.07 13.67
C VAL A 411 -59.92 21.63 15.14
N TYR A 412 -61.09 21.29 15.69
CA TYR A 412 -61.19 20.79 17.06
C TYR A 412 -60.60 19.41 17.29
N LYS A 413 -60.53 18.55 16.26
CA LYS A 413 -59.89 17.24 16.32
C LYS A 413 -58.35 17.30 16.25
N LEU A 414 -57.78 18.48 15.98
CA LEU A 414 -56.31 18.65 15.96
C LEU A 414 -55.72 18.51 17.37
N PRO A 415 -54.46 18.05 17.50
CA PRO A 415 -53.73 18.05 18.76
C PRO A 415 -53.73 19.44 19.42
N GLU A 416 -53.80 19.48 20.75
CA GLU A 416 -53.96 20.71 21.54
C GLU A 416 -52.96 21.81 21.16
N LYS A 417 -51.67 21.49 21.06
CA LYS A 417 -50.61 22.44 20.66
C LYS A 417 -50.77 22.96 19.24
N ASN A 418 -51.29 22.15 18.32
CA ASN A 418 -51.53 22.56 16.94
C ASN A 418 -52.73 23.50 16.86
N ARG A 419 -53.77 23.23 17.66
CA ARG A 419 -54.96 24.09 17.75
C ARG A 419 -54.64 25.46 18.36
N GLU A 420 -53.86 25.51 19.43
CA GLU A 420 -53.39 26.77 20.04
C GLU A 420 -52.57 27.62 19.07
N MET A 421 -51.62 26.99 18.36
CA MET A 421 -50.83 27.67 17.34
C MET A 421 -51.71 28.20 16.20
N LEU A 422 -52.70 27.41 15.79
CA LEU A 422 -53.61 27.76 14.71
C LEU A 422 -54.54 28.91 15.09
N ASP A 423 -55.00 28.96 16.34
CA ASP A 423 -55.82 30.06 16.84
C ASP A 423 -55.02 31.38 16.88
N LEU A 424 -53.79 31.36 17.41
CA LEU A 424 -52.89 32.52 17.38
C LEU A 424 -52.57 32.98 15.96
N LEU A 425 -52.37 32.04 15.03
CA LEU A 425 -52.14 32.34 13.63
C LEU A 425 -53.38 32.98 13.00
N THR A 426 -54.56 32.39 13.19
CA THR A 426 -55.80 32.88 12.59
C THR A 426 -56.18 34.26 13.16
N ASP A 427 -55.94 34.52 14.45
CA ASP A 427 -56.09 35.85 15.07
C ASP A 427 -55.21 36.91 14.38
N HIS A 428 -53.95 36.54 14.14
CA HIS A 428 -53.00 37.42 13.47
C HIS A 428 -53.42 37.68 12.01
N LEU A 429 -53.82 36.64 11.28
CA LEU A 429 -54.26 36.75 9.89
C LEU A 429 -55.53 37.60 9.76
N LEU A 430 -56.48 37.47 10.69
CA LEU A 430 -57.65 38.33 10.75
C LEU A 430 -57.24 39.80 10.94
N LYS A 431 -56.36 40.10 11.89
CA LYS A 431 -55.81 41.47 12.09
C LYS A 431 -55.06 42.01 10.86
N VAL A 432 -54.36 41.15 10.12
CA VAL A 432 -53.71 41.55 8.86
C VAL A 432 -54.77 41.87 7.81
N SER A 433 -55.82 41.06 7.71
CA SER A 433 -56.90 41.25 6.72
C SER A 433 -57.73 42.53 6.96
N THR A 434 -57.90 42.96 8.22
CA THR A 434 -58.59 44.22 8.53
C THR A 434 -57.85 45.47 8.05
N HIS A 435 -56.54 45.35 7.78
CA HIS A 435 -55.70 46.42 7.21
C HIS A 435 -55.49 46.26 5.69
N SER A 436 -56.32 45.46 5.02
CA SER A 436 -56.22 45.14 3.58
C SER A 436 -56.18 46.37 2.66
N VAL A 437 -56.77 47.50 3.06
CA VAL A 437 -56.71 48.76 2.30
C VAL A 437 -55.27 49.30 2.16
N GLN A 438 -54.40 49.03 3.15
CA GLN A 438 -53.00 49.50 3.14
C GLN A 438 -52.01 48.41 2.74
N ASN A 439 -52.21 47.18 3.22
CA ASN A 439 -51.27 46.08 2.98
C ASN A 439 -51.64 45.21 1.76
N LEU A 440 -52.80 45.44 1.14
CA LEU A 440 -53.32 44.69 -0.02
C LEU A 440 -53.59 43.20 0.26
N MET A 441 -53.58 42.78 1.52
CA MET A 441 -53.79 41.39 1.95
C MET A 441 -55.26 41.17 2.30
N THR A 442 -56.09 40.88 1.30
CA THR A 442 -57.46 40.39 1.51
C THR A 442 -57.45 38.98 2.12
N VAL A 443 -58.57 38.52 2.68
CA VAL A 443 -58.68 37.15 3.22
C VAL A 443 -58.34 36.11 2.16
N SER A 444 -58.72 36.34 0.90
CA SER A 444 -58.36 35.44 -0.19
C SER A 444 -56.86 35.47 -0.56
N ASN A 445 -56.21 36.64 -0.52
CA ASN A 445 -54.75 36.73 -0.70
C ASN A 445 -54.01 36.00 0.42
N LEU A 446 -54.52 36.06 1.65
CA LEU A 446 -53.99 35.30 2.78
C LEU A 446 -54.25 33.80 2.60
N GLY A 447 -55.43 33.39 2.11
CA GLY A 447 -55.76 32.02 1.77
C GLY A 447 -54.76 31.42 0.77
N MET A 448 -54.47 32.13 -0.33
CA MET A 448 -53.50 31.70 -1.34
C MET A 448 -52.07 31.50 -0.80
N ILE A 449 -51.67 32.27 0.21
CA ILE A 449 -50.31 32.21 0.77
C ILE A 449 -50.21 31.15 1.87
N PHE A 450 -51.22 31.07 2.74
CA PHE A 450 -51.20 30.20 3.92
C PHE A 450 -51.81 28.82 3.68
N GLY A 451 -52.69 28.65 2.68
CA GLY A 451 -53.28 27.35 2.32
C GLY A 451 -52.23 26.26 2.06
N PRO A 452 -51.34 26.43 1.07
CA PRO A 452 -50.28 25.46 0.78
C PRO A 452 -49.25 25.31 1.90
N THR A 453 -49.12 26.34 2.75
CA THR A 453 -48.14 26.38 3.84
C THR A 453 -48.60 25.57 5.04
N LEU A 454 -49.91 25.55 5.32
CA LEU A 454 -50.51 24.84 6.44
C LEU A 454 -50.87 23.38 6.09
N MET A 455 -51.34 23.11 4.87
CA MET A 455 -51.90 21.82 4.45
C MET A 455 -51.04 21.12 3.38
N ARG A 456 -49.74 20.95 3.67
CA ARG A 456 -48.78 20.45 2.68
C ARG A 456 -48.98 18.95 2.37
N SER A 457 -49.09 18.61 1.08
CA SER A 457 -49.02 17.23 0.61
C SER A 457 -47.60 16.66 0.57
N GLN A 458 -47.44 15.38 0.87
CA GLN A 458 -46.16 14.66 0.71
C GLN A 458 -45.88 14.26 -0.75
N GLU A 459 -46.87 14.29 -1.64
CA GLU A 459 -46.74 13.83 -3.03
C GLU A 459 -46.95 14.97 -4.06
N GLU A 460 -46.00 15.13 -4.99
CA GLU A 460 -46.04 16.14 -6.07
C GLU A 460 -46.82 15.63 -7.29
N THR A 461 -48.14 15.38 -7.15
CA THR A 461 -49.00 14.92 -8.26
C THR A 461 -49.84 16.04 -8.87
N VAL A 462 -50.35 15.85 -10.10
CA VAL A 462 -51.30 16.79 -10.75
C VAL A 462 -52.60 16.92 -9.95
N ALA A 463 -53.01 15.86 -9.25
CA ALA A 463 -54.15 15.89 -8.33
C ALA A 463 -53.89 16.81 -7.12
N ALA A 464 -52.67 16.82 -6.57
CA ALA A 464 -52.29 17.73 -5.48
C ALA A 464 -52.33 19.21 -5.92
N MET A 465 -52.04 19.52 -7.19
CA MET A 465 -52.20 20.88 -7.74
C MET A 465 -53.68 21.31 -7.84
N MET A 466 -54.61 20.38 -8.10
CA MET A 466 -56.06 20.67 -8.13
C MET A 466 -56.65 20.93 -6.73
N ASN A 467 -55.95 20.50 -5.68
CA ASN A 467 -56.37 20.65 -4.27
C ASN A 467 -56.00 22.00 -3.65
N ILE A 468 -55.11 22.79 -4.28
CA ILE A 468 -54.67 24.11 -3.78
C ILE A 468 -55.84 25.07 -3.58
N LYS A 469 -56.83 25.04 -4.50
CA LYS A 469 -58.03 25.89 -4.37
C LYS A 469 -58.84 25.57 -3.10
N PHE A 470 -58.93 24.30 -2.73
CA PHE A 470 -59.66 23.84 -1.55
C PHE A 470 -58.89 24.14 -0.25
N GLN A 471 -57.56 24.03 -0.29
CA GLN A 471 -56.69 24.48 0.81
C GLN A 471 -56.87 25.99 1.09
N ASN A 472 -56.95 26.81 0.04
CA ASN A 472 -57.18 28.25 0.20
C ASN A 472 -58.55 28.52 0.86
N ILE A 473 -59.60 27.83 0.40
CA ILE A 473 -60.96 27.95 0.94
C ILE A 473 -61.01 27.60 2.43
N VAL A 474 -60.29 26.57 2.88
CA VAL A 474 -60.24 26.20 4.31
C VAL A 474 -59.64 27.32 5.15
N VAL A 475 -58.54 27.95 4.70
CA VAL A 475 -57.93 29.08 5.41
C VAL A 475 -58.82 30.32 5.37
N GLU A 476 -59.49 30.59 4.25
CA GLU A 476 -60.47 31.67 4.13
C GLU A 476 -61.62 31.46 5.13
N ILE A 477 -62.23 30.26 5.18
CA ILE A 477 -63.29 29.92 6.14
C ILE A 477 -62.83 30.16 7.58
N MET A 478 -61.61 29.76 7.92
CA MET A 478 -61.09 29.95 9.27
C MET A 478 -60.91 31.42 9.65
N ILE A 479 -60.47 32.28 8.72
CA ILE A 479 -60.29 33.71 8.96
C ILE A 479 -61.67 34.42 9.01
N GLU A 480 -62.56 34.12 8.07
CA GLU A 480 -63.86 34.80 7.93
C GLU A 480 -64.87 34.46 9.03
N ASN A 481 -64.76 33.27 9.61
CA ASN A 481 -65.71 32.74 10.59
C ASN A 481 -65.14 32.65 12.01
N ARG A 482 -63.93 33.18 12.24
CA ARG A 482 -63.27 33.15 13.55
C ARG A 482 -64.13 33.71 14.68
N ASP A 483 -64.84 34.81 14.41
CA ASP A 483 -65.63 35.55 15.41
C ASP A 483 -67.15 35.34 15.26
N LYS A 484 -67.59 34.40 14.42
CA LYS A 484 -69.01 34.25 14.04
C LYS A 484 -69.63 32.95 14.52
N VAL A 485 -69.69 32.77 15.84
CA VAL A 485 -70.50 31.71 16.47
C VAL A 485 -71.74 32.35 17.08
N GLY A 486 -72.92 31.98 16.59
CA GLY A 486 -74.21 32.54 16.99
C GLY A 486 -75.08 31.55 17.77
N ALA A 487 -75.93 32.03 18.67
CA ALA A 487 -76.93 31.21 19.35
C ALA A 487 -78.11 30.92 18.41
N LEU A 488 -78.37 29.64 18.13
CA LEU A 488 -79.54 29.20 17.35
C LEU A 488 -80.83 29.25 18.18
N TYR A 489 -80.72 29.05 19.50
CA TYR A 489 -81.80 29.12 20.48
C TYR A 489 -81.37 29.94 21.70
N SER A 490 -82.31 30.49 22.45
CA SER A 490 -82.03 31.10 23.76
C SER A 490 -81.78 30.02 24.82
N CYS A 491 -80.84 30.26 25.74
CA CYS A 491 -80.53 29.39 26.88
C CYS A 491 -80.59 30.20 28.18
N GLU A 492 -81.22 29.65 29.22
CA GLU A 492 -81.09 30.14 30.59
C GLU A 492 -80.25 29.13 31.38
N ALA A 493 -79.14 29.60 31.98
CA ALA A 493 -78.24 28.78 32.75
C ALA A 493 -78.92 28.23 34.02
N GLU A 494 -78.87 26.91 34.21
CA GLU A 494 -79.34 26.25 35.44
C GLU A 494 -78.23 26.22 36.50
N HIS A 495 -76.97 26.21 36.06
CA HIS A 495 -75.81 26.16 36.94
C HIS A 495 -74.89 27.39 36.80
N SER A 496 -74.14 27.70 37.86
CA SER A 496 -73.29 28.90 37.95
C SER A 496 -72.15 28.97 36.91
N HIS A 497 -71.82 27.85 36.28
CA HIS A 497 -70.77 27.70 35.27
C HIS A 497 -71.31 27.69 33.83
N GLU A 498 -72.64 27.73 33.64
CA GLU A 498 -73.31 27.86 32.34
C GLU A 498 -73.57 29.34 32.00
N LEU A 499 -73.71 29.66 30.71
CA LEU A 499 -74.06 31.00 30.23
C LEU A 499 -75.53 31.08 29.84
N SER A 500 -76.23 32.10 30.34
CA SER A 500 -77.53 32.52 29.80
C SER A 500 -77.34 33.46 28.62
N PHE A 501 -78.02 33.21 27.51
CA PHE A 501 -77.93 34.00 26.29
C PHE A 501 -79.24 33.96 25.48
N PRO A 502 -79.61 35.07 24.81
CA PRO A 502 -80.76 35.09 23.90
C PRO A 502 -80.43 34.43 22.55
N GLN A 503 -81.48 34.04 21.81
CA GLN A 503 -81.34 33.60 20.41
C GLN A 503 -80.70 34.73 19.58
N GLY A 504 -79.72 34.39 18.74
CA GLY A 504 -78.93 35.33 17.96
C GLY A 504 -77.73 35.97 18.68
N ALA A 505 -77.45 35.58 19.94
CA ALA A 505 -76.26 36.04 20.65
C ALA A 505 -74.95 35.58 19.98
N HIS A 506 -73.92 36.43 19.98
CA HIS A 506 -72.61 36.11 19.42
C HIS A 506 -71.61 35.72 20.52
N PHE A 507 -70.84 34.67 20.26
CA PHE A 507 -69.86 34.12 21.19
C PHE A 507 -68.43 34.32 20.68
N SER A 508 -67.52 34.54 21.63
CA SER A 508 -66.06 34.62 21.40
C SER A 508 -65.35 33.53 22.21
N ASN A 509 -64.13 33.16 21.83
CA ASN A 509 -63.32 32.13 22.52
C ASN A 509 -64.06 30.79 22.72
N VAL A 510 -64.80 30.34 21.71
CA VAL A 510 -65.52 29.06 21.77
C VAL A 510 -64.50 27.92 21.72
N CYS A 511 -64.57 26.98 22.66
CA CYS A 511 -63.75 25.78 22.72
C CYS A 511 -64.56 24.60 23.29
N PRO A 512 -64.14 23.34 23.12
CA PRO A 512 -64.89 22.19 23.60
C PRO A 512 -64.76 22.10 25.13
N SER A 513 -65.87 21.85 25.81
CA SER A 513 -65.84 21.53 27.25
C SER A 513 -65.29 20.13 27.49
N VAL A 514 -64.87 19.87 28.73
CA VAL A 514 -64.58 18.51 29.22
C VAL A 514 -65.86 17.66 29.23
N GLU A 515 -67.02 18.30 29.32
CA GLU A 515 -68.32 17.64 29.29
C GLU A 515 -68.84 17.45 27.85
N PRO A 516 -69.11 16.20 27.42
CA PRO A 516 -69.66 15.93 26.09
C PRO A 516 -71.01 16.64 25.87
N GLY A 517 -71.17 17.30 24.73
CA GLY A 517 -72.39 18.07 24.41
C GLY A 517 -72.34 19.54 24.85
N TRP A 518 -71.26 19.98 25.49
CA TRP A 518 -71.07 21.36 25.93
C TRP A 518 -69.80 21.99 25.33
N LEU A 519 -69.87 23.30 25.09
CA LEU A 519 -68.77 24.14 24.64
C LEU A 519 -68.54 25.22 25.70
N GLN A 520 -67.28 25.59 25.93
CA GLN A 520 -66.95 26.77 26.72
C GLN A 520 -66.85 27.96 25.79
N ALA A 521 -67.49 29.08 26.16
CA ALA A 521 -67.48 30.30 25.35
C ALA A 521 -67.46 31.54 26.25
N THR A 522 -67.10 32.69 25.67
CA THR A 522 -67.18 33.99 26.31
C THR A 522 -68.32 34.82 25.70
N TYR A 523 -69.28 35.19 26.54
CA TYR A 523 -70.40 36.08 26.23
C TYR A 523 -70.47 37.20 27.26
N ASN A 524 -70.55 38.47 26.83
CA ASN A 524 -70.55 39.65 27.69
C ASN A 524 -69.44 39.64 28.77
N SER A 525 -68.21 39.32 28.37
CA SER A 525 -67.02 39.25 29.23
C SER A 525 -67.07 38.18 30.34
N ARG A 526 -68.02 37.25 30.27
CA ARG A 526 -68.11 36.09 31.17
C ARG A 526 -67.86 34.81 30.38
N THR A 527 -66.99 33.95 30.89
CA THR A 527 -66.70 32.64 30.31
C THR A 527 -67.49 31.56 31.03
N GLY A 528 -68.17 30.68 30.30
CA GLY A 528 -68.95 29.57 30.84
C GLY A 528 -69.39 28.60 29.75
N LEU A 529 -70.18 27.59 30.13
CA LEU A 529 -70.62 26.54 29.23
C LEU A 529 -71.88 26.93 28.45
N ILE A 530 -71.92 26.53 27.17
CA ILE A 530 -73.05 26.64 26.25
C ILE A 530 -73.29 25.27 25.59
N PRO A 531 -74.54 24.84 25.34
CA PRO A 531 -74.80 23.57 24.68
C PRO A 531 -74.35 23.59 23.21
N ASP A 532 -73.71 22.51 22.75
CA ASP A 532 -73.19 22.41 21.37
C ASP A 532 -74.29 22.44 20.31
N ASN A 533 -75.48 21.96 20.66
CA ASN A 533 -76.68 21.91 19.82
C ASN A 533 -77.49 23.21 19.84
N TYR A 534 -77.11 24.19 20.68
CA TYR A 534 -77.78 25.50 20.79
C TYR A 534 -77.08 26.59 19.98
N ILE A 535 -75.98 26.24 19.30
CA ILE A 535 -75.22 27.18 18.50
C ILE A 535 -75.30 26.87 17.01
N THR A 536 -75.16 27.92 16.23
CA THR A 536 -74.91 27.87 14.80
C THR A 536 -73.60 28.57 14.50
N TYR A 537 -72.83 27.98 13.60
CA TYR A 537 -71.66 28.64 13.03
C TYR A 537 -72.16 29.40 11.81
N THR A 538 -72.08 30.73 11.81
CA THR A 538 -72.63 31.61 10.76
C THR A 538 -71.58 32.25 9.91
#